data_AF-G5AW47-F1
#
_entry.id   AF-G5AW47-F1
#
_cell.length_a   1.000
_cell.length_b   1.000
_cell.length_c   1.000
_cell.angle_alpha   90.00
_cell.angle_beta   90.00
_cell.angle_gamma   90.00
#
_symmetry.space_group_name_H-M   'P 1'
#
loop_
_entity.id
_entity.type
_entity.pdbx_description
1 polymer ?
#
loop_
_entity_poly.entity_id
_entity_poly.type
_entity_poly.pdbx_seq_one_letter_code
_entity_poly.pdbx_strand_id
1 'polypeptide(L)'
;MFKASATGVRYVEAIICKNIPRLVTGWVKPIIIIIGRHAYGDQYRVTDFVVPGPGKVEITYTPRDGVQKVIYLAHNFEEGGGVTMGVYNQDKSIKDFAHSSFQMALSKGWPLYLSTKNAILKKYDGCFKDIFQEIYDKQYKSQFEAQKIWYEPRLIDDMVAQAMKSEGGFIWAGKNYNGDVQSDSIAQGYESLGMMTGVLICPDGKTVEAEAAHGTVTRHYYMYQKEQETSTNPIASIFA
;
A
#
# COMPACT_ATOMS: atom_id res chain seq x y z
N MET A 1 -14.14 13.69 -4.36
CA MET A 1 -15.19 13.58 -3.32
C MET A 1 -15.60 12.13 -3.00
N PHE A 2 -15.43 11.14 -3.90
CA PHE A 2 -15.81 9.74 -3.66
C PHE A 2 -14.81 8.90 -2.83
N LYS A 3 -13.51 9.21 -2.88
CA LYS A 3 -12.44 8.40 -2.25
C LYS A 3 -12.49 8.26 -0.71
N ALA A 4 -13.27 9.07 -0.02
CA ALA A 4 -13.31 9.07 1.45
C ALA A 4 -14.29 8.04 2.05
N SER A 5 -15.24 7.51 1.28
CA SER A 5 -16.30 6.62 1.78
C SER A 5 -16.17 5.16 1.33
N ALA A 6 -15.46 4.87 0.23
CA ALA A 6 -15.25 3.50 -0.23
C ALA A 6 -14.10 2.84 0.54
N THR A 7 -14.43 1.92 1.45
CA THR A 7 -13.45 1.03 2.09
C THR A 7 -13.18 -0.14 1.16
N GLY A 8 -11.93 -0.31 0.73
CA GLY A 8 -11.56 -1.39 -0.17
C GLY A 8 -10.05 -1.59 -0.26
N VAL A 9 -9.64 -2.48 -1.15
CA VAL A 9 -8.24 -2.78 -1.42
C VAL A 9 -7.93 -2.36 -2.86
N ARG A 10 -6.88 -1.57 -3.05
CA ARG A 10 -6.49 -1.05 -4.37
C ARG A 10 -5.44 -1.97 -4.97
N TYR A 11 -5.74 -2.48 -6.14
CA TYR A 11 -4.86 -3.28 -6.97
C TYR A 11 -4.26 -2.40 -8.02
N VAL A 12 -2.96 -2.53 -8.19
CA VAL A 12 -2.19 -1.76 -9.15
C VAL A 12 -1.39 -2.73 -10.00
N GLU A 13 -1.65 -2.71 -11.30
CA GLU A 13 -1.08 -3.65 -12.28
C GLU A 13 -0.52 -2.87 -13.47
N ALA A 14 0.70 -3.21 -13.88
CA ALA A 14 1.35 -2.62 -15.03
C ALA A 14 0.83 -3.23 -16.34
N ILE A 15 0.57 -2.38 -17.32
CA ILE A 15 0.21 -2.73 -18.69
C ILE A 15 1.51 -2.99 -19.46
N ILE A 16 1.71 -4.22 -19.91
CA ILE A 16 2.94 -4.62 -20.62
C ILE A 16 2.77 -4.49 -22.13
N CYS A 17 3.59 -3.65 -22.75
CA CYS A 17 3.75 -3.58 -24.20
C CYS A 17 5.05 -4.26 -24.63
N LYS A 18 4.99 -5.16 -25.63
CA LYS A 18 6.16 -5.94 -26.09
C LYS A 18 7.28 -5.07 -26.67
N ASN A 19 6.94 -3.91 -27.23
CA ASN A 19 7.85 -2.99 -27.91
C ASN A 19 8.28 -1.80 -27.04
N ILE A 20 7.79 -1.68 -25.80
CA ILE A 20 8.20 -0.64 -24.88
C ILE A 20 9.28 -1.23 -23.96
N PRO A 21 10.51 -0.68 -23.96
CA PRO A 21 11.55 -1.12 -23.06
C PRO A 21 11.15 -0.82 -21.61
N ARG A 22 11.70 -1.55 -20.66
CA ARG A 22 11.48 -1.35 -19.22
C ARG A 22 12.77 -0.83 -18.62
N LEU A 23 12.68 0.10 -17.67
CA LEU A 23 13.86 0.57 -16.93
C LEU A 23 14.52 -0.58 -16.16
N VAL A 24 13.69 -1.47 -15.60
CA VAL A 24 14.16 -2.72 -14.99
C VAL A 24 14.00 -3.83 -16.01
N THR A 25 15.08 -4.10 -16.75
CA THR A 25 15.08 -5.05 -17.88
C THR A 25 14.79 -6.49 -17.46
N GLY A 26 15.03 -6.85 -16.20
CA GLY A 26 14.74 -8.18 -15.66
C GLY A 26 13.26 -8.47 -15.47
N TRP A 27 12.40 -7.44 -15.37
CA TRP A 27 10.97 -7.66 -15.18
C TRP A 27 10.33 -8.16 -16.48
N VAL A 28 10.01 -9.45 -16.53
CA VAL A 28 9.36 -10.10 -17.69
C VAL A 28 7.86 -10.19 -17.46
N LYS A 29 7.44 -10.59 -16.25
CA LYS A 29 6.05 -10.71 -15.80
C LYS A 29 5.64 -9.48 -15.00
N PRO A 30 4.36 -9.07 -14.99
CA PRO A 30 3.92 -7.91 -14.23
C PRO A 30 4.09 -8.14 -12.73
N ILE A 31 4.28 -7.07 -11.97
CA ILE A 31 4.20 -7.07 -10.51
C ILE A 31 2.88 -6.42 -10.16
N ILE A 32 2.03 -7.12 -9.42
CA ILE A 32 0.78 -6.54 -8.91
C ILE A 32 1.04 -6.06 -7.51
N ILE A 33 0.90 -4.75 -7.29
CA ILE A 33 0.91 -4.20 -5.95
C ILE A 33 -0.52 -4.13 -5.45
N ILE A 34 -0.74 -4.78 -4.32
CA ILE A 34 -1.95 -4.62 -3.54
C ILE A 34 -1.64 -3.60 -2.46
N ILE A 35 -2.21 -2.42 -2.63
CA ILE A 35 -2.19 -1.40 -1.61
C ILE A 35 -3.39 -1.68 -0.73
N GLY A 36 -3.13 -1.87 0.56
CA GLY A 36 -4.15 -1.69 1.58
C GLY A 36 -4.56 -0.22 1.64
N ARG A 37 -5.15 0.29 0.54
CA ARG A 37 -5.74 1.61 0.45
C ARG A 37 -7.10 1.54 1.10
N HIS A 38 -7.09 1.13 2.36
CA HIS A 38 -8.16 1.42 3.24
C HIS A 38 -8.24 2.94 3.25
N ALA A 39 -9.43 3.50 3.06
CA ALA A 39 -9.73 4.82 3.58
C ALA A 39 -9.67 4.82 5.12
N TYR A 40 -8.69 4.14 5.75
CA TYR A 40 -8.61 3.81 7.16
C TYR A 40 -7.16 3.60 7.62
N GLY A 41 -6.72 4.45 8.55
CA GLY A 41 -5.47 4.26 9.29
C GLY A 41 -4.18 4.68 8.59
N ASP A 42 -3.07 4.47 9.28
CA ASP A 42 -1.71 4.87 8.90
C ASP A 42 -1.62 6.38 8.56
N GLN A 43 -0.68 6.80 7.70
CA GLN A 43 -0.44 8.20 7.35
C GLN A 43 -1.64 8.89 6.66
N TYR A 44 -2.57 8.12 6.10
CA TYR A 44 -3.72 8.66 5.37
C TYR A 44 -4.90 9.03 6.29
N ARG A 45 -4.83 8.65 7.59
CA ARG A 45 -5.69 9.15 8.66
C ARG A 45 -4.87 9.53 9.90
N VAL A 46 -3.82 10.30 9.66
CA VAL A 46 -2.93 10.80 10.69
C VAL A 46 -3.55 11.98 11.44
N THR A 47 -3.20 12.12 12.72
CA THR A 47 -3.32 13.39 13.43
C THR A 47 -1.92 13.90 13.71
N ASP A 48 -1.52 14.96 13.04
CA ASP A 48 -0.21 15.59 13.13
C ASP A 48 -0.30 17.07 13.51
N PHE A 49 0.71 17.57 14.20
CA PHE A 49 0.82 18.98 14.54
C PHE A 49 2.26 19.41 14.79
N VAL A 50 2.49 20.71 14.67
CA VAL A 50 3.76 21.36 15.03
C VAL A 50 3.76 21.63 16.53
N VAL A 51 4.78 21.16 17.22
CA VAL A 51 5.05 21.45 18.63
C VAL A 51 5.76 22.80 18.71
N PRO A 52 5.16 23.85 19.31
CA PRO A 52 5.68 25.22 19.20
C PRO A 52 6.91 25.51 20.07
N GLY A 53 7.23 24.64 21.03
CA GLY A 53 8.34 24.83 21.97
C GLY A 53 8.47 23.66 22.95
N PRO A 54 9.30 23.79 24.00
CA PRO A 54 9.54 22.71 24.95
C PRO A 54 8.25 22.18 25.61
N GLY A 55 8.16 20.86 25.77
CA GLY A 55 6.99 20.20 26.34
C GLY A 55 6.95 18.68 26.13
N LYS A 56 6.03 18.00 26.82
CA LYS A 56 5.83 16.55 26.69
C LYS A 56 4.72 16.23 25.70
N VAL A 57 4.95 15.23 24.87
CA VAL A 57 3.93 14.61 24.01
C VAL A 57 3.70 13.18 24.48
N GLU A 58 2.45 12.87 24.80
CA GLU A 58 2.02 11.57 25.31
C GLU A 58 0.93 10.97 24.41
N ILE A 59 0.92 9.64 24.31
CA ILE A 59 -0.12 8.86 23.63
C ILE A 59 -0.94 8.16 24.70
N THR A 60 -2.24 8.46 24.75
CA THR A 60 -3.15 7.91 25.77
C THR A 60 -4.21 7.01 25.14
N TYR A 61 -4.37 5.82 25.68
CA TYR A 61 -5.48 4.91 25.38
C TYR A 61 -6.43 4.84 26.57
N THR A 62 -7.70 5.21 26.36
CA THR A 62 -8.76 5.11 27.38
C THR A 62 -9.71 3.98 26.97
N PRO A 63 -9.69 2.84 27.67
CA PRO A 63 -10.59 1.73 27.36
C PRO A 63 -12.02 2.05 27.80
N ARG A 64 -13.02 1.47 27.11
CA ARG A 64 -14.45 1.77 27.33
C ARG A 64 -15.04 1.07 28.56
N ASP A 65 -14.43 -0.01 29.00
CA ASP A 65 -14.87 -0.88 30.09
C ASP A 65 -14.50 -0.35 31.49
N GLY A 66 -13.98 0.88 31.57
CA GLY A 66 -13.60 1.51 32.84
C GLY A 66 -12.26 1.00 33.40
N VAL A 67 -11.51 0.19 32.64
CA VAL A 67 -10.14 -0.20 33.00
C VAL A 67 -9.22 1.02 33.00
N GLN A 68 -8.10 0.93 33.72
CA GLN A 68 -7.14 2.02 33.87
C GLN A 68 -6.60 2.50 32.52
N LYS A 69 -6.59 3.83 32.35
CA LYS A 69 -6.01 4.48 31.18
C LYS A 69 -4.54 4.11 31.03
N VAL A 70 -4.11 3.86 29.81
CA VAL A 70 -2.70 3.61 29.48
C VAL A 70 -2.12 4.88 28.87
N ILE A 71 -1.00 5.35 29.43
CA ILE A 71 -0.30 6.54 28.96
C ILE A 71 1.11 6.14 28.57
N TYR A 72 1.52 6.49 27.35
CA TYR A 72 2.87 6.31 26.84
C TYR A 72 3.48 7.66 26.54
N LEU A 73 4.65 7.95 27.10
CA LEU A 73 5.42 9.13 26.68
C LEU A 73 5.99 8.88 25.29
N ALA A 74 5.56 9.68 24.31
CA ALA A 74 6.13 9.62 22.96
C ALA A 74 7.49 10.32 22.93
N HIS A 75 7.55 11.56 23.44
CA HIS A 75 8.79 12.32 23.54
C HIS A 75 8.66 13.50 24.52
N ASN A 76 9.79 13.94 25.07
CA ASN A 76 9.92 15.17 25.85
C ASN A 76 10.82 16.15 25.07
N PHE A 77 10.24 17.23 24.54
CA PHE A 77 10.95 18.28 23.84
C PHE A 77 11.59 19.23 24.86
N GLU A 78 12.92 19.22 24.99
CA GLU A 78 13.62 19.94 26.07
C GLU A 78 14.04 21.37 25.68
N GLU A 79 14.60 21.56 24.47
CA GLU A 79 15.23 22.83 24.10
C GLU A 79 14.45 23.62 23.04
N GLY A 80 13.58 22.97 22.27
CA GLY A 80 12.88 23.60 21.15
C GLY A 80 11.57 22.93 20.79
N GLY A 81 10.94 23.42 19.73
CA GLY A 81 9.75 22.82 19.15
C GLY A 81 10.06 21.58 18.30
N GLY A 82 9.09 21.15 17.52
CA GLY A 82 9.25 20.02 16.61
C GLY A 82 7.94 19.66 15.94
N VAL A 83 7.80 18.39 15.55
CA VAL A 83 6.58 17.86 14.97
C VAL A 83 6.27 16.52 15.61
N THR A 84 4.99 16.17 15.68
CA THR A 84 4.55 14.87 16.14
C THR A 84 3.36 14.40 15.32
N MET A 85 3.17 13.08 15.30
CA MET A 85 2.03 12.45 14.64
C MET A 85 1.55 11.23 15.42
N GLY A 86 0.23 11.03 15.40
CA GLY A 86 -0.44 9.82 15.86
C GLY A 86 -1.05 9.09 14.68
N VAL A 87 -0.70 7.81 14.52
CA VAL A 87 -1.27 6.91 13.52
C VAL A 87 -1.88 5.69 14.20
N TYR A 88 -2.88 5.08 13.56
CA TYR A 88 -3.55 3.89 14.06
C TYR A 88 -3.99 3.01 12.90
N ASN A 89 -4.28 1.75 13.20
CA ASN A 89 -5.03 0.87 12.31
C ASN A 89 -5.97 -0.01 13.15
N GLN A 90 -6.89 -0.72 12.48
CA GLN A 90 -7.83 -1.63 13.13
C GLN A 90 -7.61 -3.06 12.64
N ASP A 91 -7.67 -4.02 13.56
CA ASP A 91 -7.54 -5.45 13.24
C ASP A 91 -8.51 -5.89 12.14
N LYS A 92 -9.76 -5.41 12.18
CA LYS A 92 -10.75 -5.70 11.13
C LYS A 92 -10.24 -5.28 9.75
N SER A 93 -9.70 -4.07 9.64
CA SER A 93 -9.13 -3.53 8.40
C SER A 93 -7.97 -4.40 7.90
N ILE A 94 -7.08 -4.81 8.81
CA ILE A 94 -5.93 -5.67 8.48
C ILE A 94 -6.38 -7.06 8.02
N LYS A 95 -7.43 -7.62 8.64
CA LYS A 95 -8.01 -8.91 8.24
C LYS A 95 -8.62 -8.85 6.84
N ASP A 96 -9.41 -7.80 6.56
CA ASP A 96 -10.02 -7.60 5.25
C ASP A 96 -8.93 -7.47 4.17
N PHE A 97 -7.85 -6.72 4.46
CA PHE A 97 -6.67 -6.61 3.59
C PHE A 97 -6.03 -7.96 3.29
N ALA A 98 -5.83 -8.79 4.32
CA ALA A 98 -5.24 -10.11 4.19
C ALA A 98 -6.09 -11.00 3.29
N HIS A 99 -7.39 -11.08 3.54
CA HIS A 99 -8.33 -11.85 2.72
C HIS A 99 -8.29 -11.45 1.25
N SER A 100 -8.40 -10.14 0.97
CA SER A 100 -8.33 -9.60 -0.39
C SER A 100 -6.99 -9.89 -1.08
N SER A 101 -5.89 -9.90 -0.31
CA SER A 101 -4.55 -10.21 -0.84
C SER A 101 -4.40 -11.69 -1.18
N PHE A 102 -4.84 -12.58 -0.30
CA PHE A 102 -4.77 -14.03 -0.53
C PHE A 102 -5.67 -14.48 -1.68
N GLN A 103 -6.89 -13.95 -1.75
CA GLN A 103 -7.83 -14.26 -2.83
C GLN A 103 -7.29 -13.82 -4.21
N MET A 104 -6.66 -12.65 -4.29
CA MET A 104 -6.03 -12.18 -5.53
C MET A 104 -4.86 -13.06 -5.95
N ALA A 105 -4.00 -13.45 -5.01
CA ALA A 105 -2.88 -14.35 -5.27
C ALA A 105 -3.36 -15.72 -5.80
N LEU A 106 -4.44 -16.26 -5.24
CA LEU A 106 -5.07 -17.50 -5.73
C LEU A 106 -5.73 -17.35 -7.10
N SER A 107 -6.33 -16.19 -7.39
CA SER A 107 -6.95 -15.90 -8.68
C SER A 107 -5.91 -15.80 -9.80
N LYS A 108 -4.78 -15.13 -9.53
CA LYS A 108 -3.67 -14.97 -10.49
C LYS A 108 -2.74 -16.20 -10.53
N GLY A 109 -2.80 -17.07 -9.52
CA GLY A 109 -1.88 -18.20 -9.36
C GLY A 109 -0.43 -17.74 -9.11
N TRP A 110 -0.25 -16.67 -8.34
CA TRP A 110 1.07 -16.07 -8.06
C TRP A 110 1.39 -16.05 -6.56
N PRO A 111 2.68 -16.12 -6.17
CA PRO A 111 3.08 -16.03 -4.77
C PRO A 111 2.76 -14.63 -4.20
N LEU A 112 2.51 -14.57 -2.89
CA LEU A 112 2.16 -13.35 -2.17
C LEU A 112 3.26 -12.96 -1.18
N TYR A 113 3.64 -11.69 -1.21
CA TYR A 113 4.59 -11.10 -0.27
C TYR A 113 3.95 -9.95 0.51
N LEU A 114 3.97 -10.01 1.84
CA LEU A 114 3.61 -8.88 2.71
C LEU A 114 4.89 -8.17 3.13
N SER A 115 5.00 -6.87 2.85
CA SER A 115 6.14 -6.06 3.29
C SER A 115 5.83 -5.22 4.52
N THR A 116 6.64 -5.34 5.57
CA THR A 116 6.53 -4.53 6.79
C THR A 116 7.90 -4.04 7.28
N LYS A 117 7.94 -3.21 8.32
CA LYS A 117 9.15 -2.83 9.06
C LYS A 117 9.04 -3.25 10.53
N ASN A 118 8.57 -4.48 10.79
CA ASN A 118 8.38 -5.03 12.13
C ASN A 118 9.67 -5.17 12.96
N ALA A 119 10.86 -5.11 12.34
CA ALA A 119 12.13 -4.99 13.07
C ALA A 119 12.20 -3.71 13.93
N ILE A 120 11.59 -2.62 13.46
CA ILE A 120 11.51 -1.32 14.15
C ILE A 120 10.15 -1.18 14.84
N LEU A 121 9.07 -1.32 14.07
CA LEU A 121 7.69 -1.19 14.54
C LEU A 121 7.17 -2.54 15.08
N LYS A 122 7.83 -3.06 16.12
CA LYS A 122 7.61 -4.42 16.65
C LYS A 122 6.15 -4.73 16.96
N LYS A 123 5.41 -3.79 17.53
CA LYS A 123 3.99 -3.96 17.88
C LYS A 123 3.06 -3.65 16.70
N TYR A 124 3.26 -2.48 16.07
CA TYR A 124 2.36 -2.01 15.01
C TYR A 124 2.43 -2.92 13.78
N ASP A 125 3.63 -3.14 13.25
CA ASP A 125 3.83 -3.98 12.06
C ASP A 125 3.86 -5.47 12.41
N GLY A 126 4.15 -5.81 13.67
CA GLY A 126 3.95 -7.17 14.21
C GLY A 126 2.49 -7.60 14.08
N CYS A 127 1.53 -6.72 14.42
CA CYS A 127 0.11 -7.00 14.27
C CYS A 127 -0.28 -7.36 12.82
N PHE A 128 0.25 -6.64 11.82
CA PHE A 128 0.02 -6.98 10.41
C PHE A 128 0.56 -8.37 10.07
N LYS A 129 1.80 -8.65 10.45
CA LYS A 129 2.44 -9.95 10.19
C LYS A 129 1.65 -11.09 10.83
N ASP A 130 1.29 -10.94 12.10
CA ASP A 130 0.64 -11.98 12.89
C ASP A 130 -0.77 -12.28 12.36
N ILE A 131 -1.56 -11.23 12.04
CA ILE A 131 -2.90 -11.39 11.46
C ILE A 131 -2.83 -12.08 10.09
N PHE A 132 -1.90 -11.67 9.22
CA PHE A 132 -1.76 -12.33 7.91
C PHE A 132 -1.35 -13.79 8.06
N GLN A 133 -0.41 -14.09 8.95
CA GLN A 133 0.03 -15.47 9.19
C GLN A 133 -1.09 -16.33 9.74
N GLU A 134 -1.86 -15.82 10.72
CA GLU A 134 -3.01 -16.51 11.28
C GLU A 134 -4.06 -16.86 10.22
N ILE A 135 -4.40 -15.90 9.35
CA ILE A 135 -5.37 -16.10 8.26
C ILE A 135 -4.82 -17.09 7.23
N TYR A 136 -3.55 -16.98 6.86
CA TYR A 136 -2.90 -17.88 5.91
C TYR A 136 -2.98 -19.32 6.38
N ASP A 137 -2.49 -19.60 7.60
CA ASP A 137 -2.43 -20.95 8.14
C ASP A 137 -3.81 -21.56 8.35
N LYS A 138 -4.80 -20.76 8.77
CA LYS A 138 -6.17 -21.25 9.03
C LYS A 138 -6.98 -21.53 7.76
N GLN A 139 -6.81 -20.74 6.70
CA GLN A 139 -7.78 -20.73 5.58
C GLN A 139 -7.17 -20.92 4.20
N TYR A 140 -5.95 -20.45 3.95
CA TYR A 140 -5.42 -20.32 2.59
C TYR A 140 -4.25 -21.25 2.28
N LYS A 141 -3.50 -21.71 3.27
CA LYS A 141 -2.28 -22.52 3.08
C LYS A 141 -2.49 -23.73 2.17
N SER A 142 -3.54 -24.52 2.39
CA SER A 142 -3.85 -25.69 1.56
C SER A 142 -4.14 -25.33 0.10
N GLN A 143 -4.82 -24.21 -0.14
CA GLN A 143 -5.14 -23.72 -1.49
C GLN A 143 -3.89 -23.21 -2.21
N PHE A 144 -3.01 -22.54 -1.48
CA PHE A 144 -1.72 -22.05 -1.98
C PHE A 144 -0.80 -23.21 -2.37
N GLU A 145 -0.66 -24.20 -1.49
CA GLU A 145 0.13 -25.41 -1.74
C GLU A 145 -0.41 -26.19 -2.95
N ALA A 146 -1.74 -26.30 -3.09
CA ALA A 146 -2.37 -26.95 -4.24
C ALA A 146 -2.03 -26.27 -5.59
N GLN A 147 -1.88 -24.94 -5.59
CA GLN A 147 -1.46 -24.18 -6.78
C GLN A 147 0.06 -23.99 -6.89
N LYS A 148 0.85 -24.59 -5.98
CA LYS A 148 2.32 -24.44 -5.91
C LYS A 148 2.78 -22.98 -5.76
N ILE A 149 1.98 -22.17 -5.09
CA ILE A 149 2.31 -20.80 -4.68
C ILE A 149 2.50 -20.73 -3.16
N TRP A 150 3.13 -19.67 -2.69
CA TRP A 150 3.44 -19.50 -1.27
C TRP A 150 3.12 -18.07 -0.81
N TYR A 151 3.01 -17.92 0.51
CA TYR A 151 2.94 -16.63 1.18
C TYR A 151 4.21 -16.45 2.02
N GLU A 152 4.81 -15.26 1.96
CA GLU A 152 5.98 -14.94 2.77
C GLU A 152 5.95 -13.49 3.28
N PRO A 153 6.02 -13.25 4.60
CA PRO A 153 6.24 -11.91 5.13
C PRO A 153 7.71 -11.51 5.00
N ARG A 154 7.99 -10.33 4.44
CA ARG A 154 9.33 -9.77 4.28
C ARG A 154 9.46 -8.40 4.92
N LEU A 155 10.70 -8.04 5.26
CA LEU A 155 11.03 -6.66 5.58
C LEU A 155 11.00 -5.83 4.29
N ILE A 156 10.49 -4.60 4.37
CA ILE A 156 10.31 -3.72 3.21
C ILE A 156 11.60 -3.48 2.43
N ASP A 157 12.73 -3.36 3.12
CA ASP A 157 14.06 -3.19 2.54
C ASP A 157 14.55 -4.42 1.76
N ASP A 158 14.25 -5.62 2.23
CA ASP A 158 14.54 -6.84 1.47
C ASP A 158 13.57 -6.99 0.29
N MET A 159 12.30 -6.66 0.49
CA MET A 159 11.27 -6.76 -0.55
C MET A 159 11.56 -5.85 -1.75
N VAL A 160 11.97 -4.60 -1.53
CA VAL A 160 12.35 -3.70 -2.62
C VAL A 160 13.57 -4.24 -3.39
N ALA A 161 14.56 -4.80 -2.69
CA ALA A 161 15.74 -5.36 -3.32
C ALA A 161 15.42 -6.63 -4.13
N GLN A 162 14.58 -7.51 -3.59
CA GLN A 162 14.08 -8.68 -4.29
C GLN A 162 13.27 -8.29 -5.51
N ALA A 163 12.36 -7.31 -5.40
CA ALA A 163 11.55 -6.85 -6.52
C ALA A 163 12.43 -6.42 -7.69
N MET A 164 13.45 -5.60 -7.44
CA MET A 164 14.39 -5.14 -8.48
C MET A 164 15.20 -6.26 -9.15
N LYS A 165 15.47 -7.36 -8.43
CA LYS A 165 16.24 -8.52 -8.93
C LYS A 165 15.37 -9.63 -9.51
N SER A 166 14.06 -9.58 -9.28
CA SER A 166 13.12 -10.61 -9.72
C SER A 166 12.78 -10.49 -11.20
N GLU A 167 12.11 -11.52 -11.73
CA GLU A 167 11.48 -11.47 -13.06
C GLU A 167 10.05 -10.91 -13.03
N GLY A 168 9.58 -10.45 -11.87
CA GLY A 168 8.17 -10.14 -11.59
C GLY A 168 7.30 -11.39 -11.39
N GLY A 169 5.98 -11.27 -11.58
CA GLY A 169 5.04 -12.38 -11.49
C GLY A 169 4.69 -12.79 -10.05
N PHE A 170 4.55 -11.80 -9.18
CA PHE A 170 4.13 -11.99 -7.79
C PHE A 170 3.17 -10.88 -7.37
N ILE A 171 2.45 -11.15 -6.29
CA ILE A 171 1.59 -10.19 -5.61
C ILE A 171 2.37 -9.58 -4.45
N TRP A 172 2.38 -8.25 -4.37
CA TRP A 172 3.00 -7.52 -3.28
C TRP A 172 1.95 -6.77 -2.47
N ALA A 173 1.64 -7.26 -1.28
CA ALA A 173 0.84 -6.57 -0.28
C ALA A 173 1.68 -5.49 0.43
N GLY A 174 1.48 -4.23 0.04
CA GLY A 174 2.07 -3.06 0.66
C GLY A 174 1.11 -2.39 1.64
N LYS A 175 1.59 -2.04 2.84
CA LYS A 175 0.89 -1.10 3.75
C LYS A 175 0.62 0.21 3.02
N ASN A 176 -0.38 0.99 3.48
CA ASN A 176 -0.92 2.14 2.77
C ASN A 176 0.16 3.04 2.11
N TYR A 177 1.08 3.59 2.92
CA TYR A 177 2.15 4.47 2.41
C TYR A 177 3.18 3.74 1.53
N ASN A 178 3.61 2.55 1.95
CA ASN A 178 4.58 1.76 1.19
C ASN A 178 4.02 1.37 -0.18
N GLY A 179 2.76 0.94 -0.23
CA GLY A 179 2.08 0.54 -1.44
C GLY A 179 1.93 1.71 -2.41
N ASP A 180 1.56 2.91 -1.93
CA ASP A 180 1.44 4.10 -2.77
C ASP A 180 2.79 4.47 -3.43
N VAL A 181 3.84 4.63 -2.62
CA VAL A 181 5.18 5.00 -3.11
C VAL A 181 5.79 3.92 -4.04
N GLN A 182 5.65 2.65 -3.68
CA GLN A 182 6.20 1.56 -4.49
C GLN A 182 5.40 1.35 -5.77
N SER A 183 4.11 1.67 -5.79
CA SER A 183 3.30 1.61 -7.01
C SER A 183 3.82 2.59 -8.06
N ASP A 184 4.09 3.83 -7.68
CA ASP A 184 4.67 4.81 -8.61
C ASP A 184 6.04 4.37 -9.13
N SER A 185 6.87 3.80 -8.25
CA SER A 185 8.20 3.30 -8.61
C SER A 185 8.13 2.12 -9.58
N ILE A 186 7.21 1.18 -9.36
CA ILE A 186 6.98 0.05 -10.26
C ILE A 186 6.41 0.53 -11.59
N ALA A 187 5.44 1.45 -11.60
CA ALA A 187 4.93 2.07 -12.83
C ALA A 187 6.06 2.64 -13.68
N GLN A 188 6.93 3.43 -13.06
CA GLN A 188 8.07 4.01 -13.74
C GLN A 188 9.06 2.95 -14.22
N GLY A 189 9.23 1.85 -13.47
CA GLY A 189 10.03 0.70 -13.88
C GLY A 189 9.47 -0.01 -15.12
N TYR A 190 8.14 0.00 -15.30
CA TYR A 190 7.43 -0.37 -16.54
C TYR A 190 7.28 0.83 -17.51
N GLU A 191 8.26 1.73 -17.49
CA GLU A 191 8.43 2.92 -18.35
C GLU A 191 7.59 4.14 -18.00
N SER A 192 6.30 3.97 -17.69
CA SER A 192 5.41 5.13 -17.52
C SER A 192 4.30 4.88 -16.53
N LEU A 193 4.04 5.88 -15.69
CA LEU A 193 2.84 5.96 -14.86
C LEU A 193 1.53 5.88 -15.67
N GLY A 194 1.56 6.26 -16.97
CA GLY A 194 0.45 6.10 -17.90
C GLY A 194 0.21 4.65 -18.36
N MET A 195 1.08 3.72 -17.98
CA MET A 195 0.99 2.29 -18.30
C MET A 195 0.58 1.47 -17.08
N MET A 196 -0.19 2.04 -16.15
CA MET A 196 -0.57 1.34 -14.93
C MET A 196 -2.04 1.56 -14.57
N THR A 197 -2.75 0.47 -14.33
CA THR A 197 -4.17 0.47 -13.96
C THR A 197 -4.31 0.46 -12.45
N GLY A 198 -5.26 1.23 -11.91
CA GLY A 198 -5.66 1.18 -10.51
C GLY A 198 -7.10 0.68 -10.40
N VAL A 199 -7.34 -0.41 -9.68
CA VAL A 199 -8.69 -0.92 -9.42
C VAL A 199 -8.88 -1.07 -7.92
N LEU A 200 -9.83 -0.37 -7.34
CA LEU A 200 -10.28 -0.56 -5.97
C LEU A 200 -11.44 -1.55 -5.96
N ILE A 201 -11.30 -2.63 -5.18
CA ILE A 201 -12.38 -3.60 -4.98
C ILE A 201 -12.81 -3.51 -3.52
N CYS A 202 -14.11 -3.32 -3.30
CA CYS A 202 -14.69 -3.30 -1.97
C CYS A 202 -14.84 -4.72 -1.40
N PRO A 203 -14.89 -4.88 -0.05
CA PRO A 203 -15.07 -6.18 0.60
C PRO A 203 -16.36 -6.91 0.23
N ASP A 204 -17.36 -6.20 -0.30
CA ASP A 204 -18.61 -6.81 -0.78
C ASP A 204 -18.43 -7.66 -2.05
N GLY A 205 -17.25 -7.58 -2.70
CA GLY A 205 -16.93 -8.28 -3.93
C GLY A 205 -17.76 -7.83 -5.14
N LYS A 206 -18.53 -6.75 -5.01
CA LYS A 206 -19.47 -6.25 -6.03
C LYS A 206 -19.11 -4.84 -6.48
N THR A 207 -18.68 -4.00 -5.55
CA THR A 207 -18.37 -2.61 -5.82
C THR A 207 -16.92 -2.50 -6.27
N VAL A 208 -16.72 -1.94 -7.46
CA VAL A 208 -15.42 -1.72 -8.08
C VAL A 208 -15.30 -0.27 -8.52
N GLU A 209 -14.19 0.37 -8.22
CA GLU A 209 -13.79 1.69 -8.73
C GLU A 209 -12.50 1.52 -9.52
N ALA A 210 -12.51 1.84 -10.80
CA ALA A 210 -11.32 1.88 -11.63
C ALA A 210 -10.83 3.32 -11.81
N GLU A 211 -9.52 3.54 -11.73
CA GLU A 211 -8.88 4.81 -11.97
C GLU A 211 -7.50 4.61 -12.60
N ALA A 212 -7.00 5.63 -13.29
CA ALA A 212 -5.59 5.67 -13.63
C ALA A 212 -4.73 5.64 -12.35
N ALA A 213 -3.58 4.98 -12.40
CA ALA A 213 -2.68 4.95 -11.24
C ALA A 213 -2.10 6.36 -10.94
N HIS A 214 -1.89 7.16 -11.97
CA HIS A 214 -1.26 8.48 -11.89
C HIS A 214 -2.19 9.59 -11.42
N GLY A 215 -1.60 10.68 -10.92
CA GLY A 215 -2.31 11.91 -10.57
C GLY A 215 -2.69 12.76 -11.79
N THR A 216 -2.99 14.04 -11.55
CA THR A 216 -3.49 14.99 -12.56
C THR A 216 -2.45 15.49 -13.57
N VAL A 217 -1.22 14.95 -13.53
CA VAL A 217 -0.11 15.33 -14.44
C VAL A 217 0.08 16.86 -14.52
N THR A 218 0.11 17.52 -13.35
CA THR A 218 0.03 18.99 -13.22
C THR A 218 1.08 19.74 -14.06
N ARG A 219 2.27 19.15 -14.25
CA ARG A 219 3.31 19.71 -15.12
C ARG A 219 2.82 19.92 -16.56
N HIS A 220 2.14 18.93 -17.14
CA HIS A 220 1.62 19.01 -18.51
C HIS A 220 0.44 19.99 -18.56
N TYR A 221 -0.38 20.02 -17.50
CA TYR A 221 -1.47 20.99 -17.41
C TYR A 221 -0.97 22.44 -17.44
N TYR A 222 0.15 22.76 -16.76
CA TYR A 222 0.74 24.11 -16.84
C TYR A 222 1.32 24.46 -18.21
N MET A 223 1.80 23.49 -18.97
CA MET A 223 2.23 23.71 -20.36
C MET A 223 1.01 23.97 -21.26
N TYR A 224 -0.05 23.19 -21.11
CA TYR A 224 -1.33 23.39 -21.79
C TYR A 224 -1.93 24.77 -21.50
N GLN A 225 -1.90 25.24 -20.24
CA GLN A 225 -2.36 26.58 -19.88
C GLN A 225 -1.57 27.71 -20.56
N LYS A 226 -0.35 27.44 -21.02
CA LYS A 226 0.49 28.36 -21.79
C LYS A 226 0.38 28.14 -23.31
N GLU A 227 -0.62 27.38 -23.76
CA GLU A 227 -0.84 27.01 -25.17
C GLU A 227 0.36 26.27 -25.79
N GLN A 228 1.16 25.60 -24.95
CA GLN A 228 2.28 24.77 -25.42
C GLN A 228 1.79 23.37 -25.78
N GLU A 229 2.49 22.72 -26.70
CA GLU A 229 2.23 21.33 -27.07
C GLU A 229 2.44 20.40 -25.86
N THR A 230 1.55 19.43 -25.68
CA THR A 230 1.64 18.42 -24.61
C THR A 230 1.45 17.02 -25.18
N SER A 231 2.17 16.05 -24.61
CA SER A 231 2.04 14.63 -24.95
C SER A 231 1.84 13.84 -23.66
N THR A 232 0.58 13.71 -23.26
CA THR A 232 0.17 13.00 -22.03
C THR A 232 -0.38 11.64 -22.41
N ASN A 233 0.17 10.56 -21.85
CA ASN A 233 -0.27 9.20 -22.13
C ASN A 233 -1.68 8.94 -21.57
N PRO A 234 -2.70 8.65 -22.40
CA PRO A 234 -4.08 8.41 -21.94
C PRO A 234 -4.38 6.95 -21.59
N ILE A 235 -3.44 6.01 -21.79
CA ILE A 235 -3.70 4.56 -21.74
C ILE A 235 -4.29 4.14 -20.39
N ALA A 236 -3.68 4.53 -19.27
CA ALA A 236 -4.21 4.21 -17.95
C ALA A 236 -5.65 4.72 -17.73
N SER A 237 -5.98 5.90 -18.25
CA SER A 237 -7.34 6.47 -18.19
C SER A 237 -8.32 5.74 -19.10
N ILE A 238 -7.87 5.13 -20.20
CA ILE A 238 -8.70 4.32 -21.11
C ILE A 238 -9.00 2.95 -20.51
N PHE A 239 -8.06 2.39 -19.72
CA PHE A 239 -8.25 1.13 -19.03
C PHE A 239 -9.15 1.23 -17.78
N ALA A 240 -9.38 2.44 -17.28
CA ALA A 240 -10.29 2.72 -16.17
C ALA A 240 -11.74 2.88 -16.68
#